data_AF-A0A937TNN3-F1
#
_entry.id   AF-A0A937TNN3-F1
#
_cell.length_a   1.000
_cell.length_b   1.000
_cell.length_c   1.000
_cell.angle_alpha   90.00
_cell.angle_beta   90.00
_cell.angle_gamma   90.00
#
_symmetry.space_group_name_H-M   'P 1'
#
loop_
_entity.id
_entity.type
_entity.pdbx_description
1 polymer ?
#
loop_
_entity_poly.entity_id
_entity_poly.type
_entity_poly.pdbx_seq_one_letter_code
_entity_poly.pdbx_strand_id
1 'polypeptide(L)'
;MILGVAASVLCYLAIILKNKLGYDESLDAFGIHGVGGITGAILLTFLIRDSWMEEAAIAAGGTWSLMQQLGVQVVAVLIAVAYAAAVTLVILFLVNKLIGLKATNSSEMQGLDFAYHGEHGYGL
;
A
#
# COMPACT_ATOMS: atom_id res chain seq x y z
N MET A 1 -9.91 -9.28 15.98
CA MET A 1 -8.90 -10.35 16.18
C MET A 1 -8.53 -11.03 14.87
N ILE A 2 -9.48 -11.65 14.14
CA ILE A 2 -9.22 -12.39 12.88
C ILE A 2 -8.47 -11.54 11.84
N LEU A 3 -8.98 -10.33 11.52
CA LEU A 3 -8.33 -9.43 10.56
C LEU A 3 -6.88 -9.08 10.94
N GLY A 4 -6.63 -8.84 12.23
CA GLY A 4 -5.28 -8.52 12.72
C GLY A 4 -4.31 -9.69 12.52
N VAL A 5 -4.73 -10.91 12.87
CA VAL A 5 -3.90 -12.11 12.67
C VAL A 5 -3.63 -12.35 11.18
N ALA A 6 -4.67 -12.28 10.34
CA ALA A 6 -4.54 -12.49 8.90
C ALA A 6 -3.64 -11.44 8.25
N ALA A 7 -3.84 -10.15 8.59
CA ALA A 7 -3.01 -9.06 8.07
C ALA A 7 -1.55 -9.23 8.49
N SER A 8 -1.26 -9.50 9.78
CA SER A 8 0.12 -9.69 10.26
C SER A 8 0.84 -10.83 9.52
N VAL A 9 0.17 -11.98 9.33
CA VAL A 9 0.76 -13.12 8.61
C VAL A 9 1.02 -12.76 7.14
N LEU A 10 0.04 -12.18 6.45
CA LEU A 10 0.18 -11.85 5.02
C LEU A 10 1.20 -10.74 4.77
N CYS A 11 1.26 -9.73 5.63
CA CYS A 11 2.28 -8.67 5.54
C CYS A 11 3.69 -9.24 5.76
N TYR A 12 3.88 -10.12 6.74
CA TYR A 12 5.17 -10.77 6.97
C TYR A 12 5.61 -11.63 5.77
N LEU A 13 4.68 -12.39 5.18
CA LEU A 13 4.96 -13.16 3.97
C LEU A 13 5.30 -12.27 2.77
N ALA A 14 4.66 -11.10 2.65
CA ALA A 14 4.96 -10.13 1.61
C ALA A 14 6.38 -9.57 1.73
N ILE A 15 6.84 -9.27 2.96
CA ILE A 15 8.22 -8.82 3.21
C ILE A 15 9.23 -9.92 2.86
N ILE A 16 8.96 -11.18 3.25
CA ILE A 16 9.82 -12.31 2.85
C ILE A 16 9.87 -12.44 1.33
N LEU A 17 8.73 -12.31 0.65
CA LEU A 17 8.67 -12.39 -0.81
C LEU A 17 9.43 -11.23 -1.46
N LYS A 18 9.27 -10.01 -0.97
CA LYS A 18 10.03 -8.82 -1.41
C LYS A 18 11.54 -9.05 -1.30
N ASN A 19 12.00 -9.55 -0.16
CA ASN A 19 13.41 -9.87 0.06
C ASN A 19 13.92 -10.95 -0.92
N LYS A 20 13.09 -11.94 -1.28
CA LYS A 20 13.43 -12.95 -2.30
C LYS A 20 13.45 -12.39 -3.72
N LEU A 21 12.61 -11.40 -4.02
CA LEU A 21 12.55 -10.75 -5.32
C LEU A 21 13.64 -9.68 -5.50
N GLY A 22 14.26 -9.23 -4.41
CA GLY A 22 15.46 -8.38 -4.44
C GLY A 22 15.20 -6.92 -4.84
N TYR A 23 13.96 -6.43 -4.80
CA TYR A 23 13.67 -5.02 -5.02
C TYR A 23 13.79 -4.23 -3.71
N ASP A 24 14.33 -3.02 -3.80
CA ASP A 24 14.48 -2.11 -2.66
C ASP A 24 13.20 -1.27 -2.49
N GLU A 25 12.43 -1.63 -1.47
CA GLU A 25 11.39 -0.80 -0.91
C GLU A 25 11.74 -0.60 0.55
N SER A 26 12.40 0.52 0.83
CA SER A 26 13.36 0.61 1.94
C SER A 26 12.73 0.47 3.33
N LEU A 27 11.44 0.78 3.46
CA LEU A 27 10.72 0.76 4.74
C LEU A 27 9.57 -0.25 4.77
N ASP A 28 9.51 -1.15 3.78
CA ASP A 28 8.45 -2.15 3.63
C ASP A 28 7.02 -1.53 3.63
N ALA A 29 6.88 -0.29 3.17
CA ALA A 29 5.61 0.42 3.06
C ALA A 29 4.55 -0.34 2.24
N PHE A 30 4.92 -0.96 1.12
CA PHE A 30 3.96 -1.77 0.35
C PHE A 30 3.66 -3.10 1.06
N GLY A 31 4.69 -3.75 1.61
CA GLY A 31 4.55 -5.02 2.34
C GLY A 31 3.64 -4.91 3.57
N ILE A 32 3.65 -3.76 4.25
CA ILE A 32 2.80 -3.48 5.42
C ILE A 32 1.50 -2.80 5.02
N HIS A 33 1.55 -1.60 4.45
CA HIS A 33 0.34 -0.79 4.21
C HIS A 33 -0.43 -1.28 2.98
N GLY A 34 0.26 -1.61 1.89
CA GLY A 34 -0.36 -2.12 0.66
C GLY A 34 -1.05 -3.47 0.91
N VAL A 35 -0.29 -4.48 1.33
CA VAL A 35 -0.82 -5.83 1.56
C VAL A 35 -1.79 -5.87 2.75
N GLY A 36 -1.51 -5.14 3.83
CA GLY A 36 -2.42 -5.03 4.97
C GLY A 36 -3.75 -4.38 4.60
N GLY A 37 -3.71 -3.30 3.81
CA GLY A 37 -4.90 -2.62 3.30
C GLY A 37 -5.75 -3.51 2.40
N ILE A 38 -5.13 -4.20 1.44
CA ILE A 38 -5.80 -5.16 0.55
C ILE A 38 -6.45 -6.28 1.38
N THR A 39 -5.69 -6.87 2.31
CA THR A 39 -6.17 -7.94 3.18
C THR A 39 -7.39 -7.49 3.99
N GLY A 40 -7.31 -6.31 4.61
CA GLY A 40 -8.41 -5.74 5.38
C GLY A 40 -9.64 -5.48 4.52
N ALA A 41 -9.48 -4.84 3.36
CA ALA A 41 -10.58 -4.49 2.47
C ALA A 41 -11.35 -5.72 1.96
N ILE A 42 -10.64 -6.80 1.63
CA ILE A 42 -11.25 -8.04 1.15
C ILE A 42 -11.88 -8.83 2.30
N LEU A 43 -11.12 -9.10 3.37
CA LEU A 43 -11.58 -9.96 4.46
C LEU A 43 -12.68 -9.33 5.31
N LEU A 44 -12.75 -7.99 5.38
CA LEU A 44 -13.84 -7.30 6.07
C LEU A 44 -15.20 -7.69 5.50
N THR A 45 -15.29 -8.03 4.22
CA THR A 45 -16.53 -8.52 3.59
C THR A 45 -17.16 -9.68 4.36
N PHE A 46 -16.37 -10.59 4.92
CA PHE A 46 -16.85 -11.78 5.64
C PHE A 46 -17.10 -11.53 7.13
N LEU A 47 -16.71 -10.35 7.64
CA LEU A 47 -16.76 -9.98 9.04
C LEU A 47 -17.54 -8.68 9.27
N ILE A 48 -18.19 -8.18 8.22
CA ILE A 48 -19.01 -6.98 8.25
C ILE A 48 -20.23 -7.23 9.15
N ARG A 49 -20.67 -6.19 9.86
CA ARG A 49 -21.84 -6.30 10.74
C ARG A 49 -23.11 -6.46 9.90
N ASP A 50 -24.03 -7.30 10.38
CA ASP A 50 -25.32 -7.54 9.72
C ASP A 50 -26.10 -6.23 9.50
N SER A 51 -26.06 -5.30 10.46
CA SER A 51 -26.70 -3.99 10.34
C SER A 51 -26.19 -3.17 9.14
N TRP A 52 -24.90 -3.28 8.81
CA TRP A 52 -24.32 -2.59 7.66
C TRP A 52 -24.68 -3.26 6.34
N MET A 53 -24.87 -4.59 6.34
CA MET A 53 -25.40 -5.31 5.17
C MET A 53 -26.88 -4.98 4.93
N GLU A 54 -27.66 -4.79 6.00
CA GLU A 54 -29.05 -4.33 5.92
C GLU A 54 -29.14 -2.90 5.39
N GLU A 55 -28.30 -1.97 5.88
CA GLU A 55 -28.19 -0.61 5.34
C GLU A 55 -27.83 -0.62 3.85
N ALA A 56 -26.89 -1.47 3.44
CA ALA A 56 -26.51 -1.63 2.03
C ALA A 56 -27.66 -2.18 1.17
N ALA A 57 -28.45 -3.12 1.70
CA ALA A 57 -29.63 -3.66 1.05
C ALA A 57 -30.70 -2.60 0.82
N ILE A 58 -30.98 -1.78 1.84
CA ILE A 58 -31.90 -0.64 1.75
C ILE A 58 -31.40 0.36 0.69
N ALA A 59 -30.11 0.70 0.71
CA ALA A 59 -29.51 1.63 -0.25
C ALA A 59 -29.54 1.09 -1.70
N ALA A 60 -29.43 -0.23 -1.87
CA ALA A 60 -29.57 -0.91 -3.16
C ALA A 60 -31.03 -1.07 -3.61
N GLY A 61 -32.01 -0.64 -2.82
CA GLY A 61 -33.44 -0.75 -3.13
C GLY A 61 -33.97 -2.18 -3.10
N GLY A 62 -33.32 -3.08 -2.36
CA GLY A 62 -33.66 -4.51 -2.39
C GLY A 62 -32.73 -5.36 -1.52
N THR A 63 -32.17 -6.42 -2.09
CA THR A 63 -31.26 -7.33 -1.38
C THR A 63 -29.80 -6.99 -1.65
N TRP A 64 -28.95 -7.22 -0.65
CA TRP A 64 -27.50 -7.11 -0.78
C TRP A 64 -26.82 -8.36 -0.25
N SER A 65 -26.19 -9.10 -1.15
CA SER A 65 -25.54 -10.36 -0.85
C SER A 65 -24.06 -10.17 -0.51
N LEU A 66 -23.52 -11.13 0.22
CA LEU A 66 -22.08 -11.22 0.49
C LEU A 66 -21.24 -11.18 -0.80
N MET A 67 -21.70 -11.82 -1.88
CA MET A 67 -20.97 -11.85 -3.16
C MET A 67 -20.98 -10.49 -3.86
N GLN A 68 -22.06 -9.72 -3.74
CA GLN A 68 -22.10 -8.33 -4.23
C GLN A 68 -21.12 -7.47 -3.44
N GLN A 69 -21.11 -7.58 -2.11
CA GLN A 69 -20.14 -6.87 -1.28
C GLN A 69 -18.69 -7.25 -1.63
N LEU A 70 -18.41 -8.54 -1.80
CA LEU A 70 -17.07 -9.02 -2.19
C LEU A 70 -16.66 -8.47 -3.55
N GLY A 71 -17.57 -8.50 -4.53
CA GLY A 71 -17.32 -7.95 -5.86
C GLY A 71 -16.96 -6.47 -5.82
N VAL A 72 -17.71 -5.67 -5.05
CA VAL A 72 -17.43 -4.24 -4.88
C VAL A 72 -16.06 -4.02 -4.22
N GLN A 73 -15.73 -4.76 -3.16
CA GLN A 73 -14.43 -4.62 -2.48
C GLN A 73 -13.26 -5.02 -3.39
N VAL A 74 -13.38 -6.09 -4.17
CA VAL A 74 -12.36 -6.49 -5.15
C VAL A 74 -12.17 -5.42 -6.21
N VAL A 75 -13.25 -4.91 -6.80
CA VAL A 75 -13.19 -3.86 -7.82
C VAL A 75 -12.58 -2.58 -7.24
N ALA A 76 -12.97 -2.18 -6.03
CA ALA A 76 -12.42 -1.01 -5.35
C ALA A 76 -10.91 -1.14 -5.11
N VAL A 77 -10.45 -2.31 -4.64
CA VAL A 77 -9.01 -2.60 -4.47
C VAL A 77 -8.27 -2.52 -5.80
N LEU A 78 -8.80 -3.14 -6.86
CA LEU A 78 -8.16 -3.12 -8.18
C LEU A 78 -8.05 -1.71 -8.73
N ILE A 79 -9.11 -0.91 -8.61
CA ILE A 79 -9.10 0.50 -9.02
C ILE A 79 -8.05 1.28 -8.22
N ALA A 80 -8.02 1.12 -6.89
CA ALA A 80 -7.06 1.81 -6.03
C ALA A 80 -5.60 1.45 -6.40
N VAL A 81 -5.30 0.16 -6.58
CA VAL A 81 -3.96 -0.31 -6.98
C VAL A 81 -3.59 0.21 -8.37
N ALA A 82 -4.48 0.10 -9.35
CA ALA A 82 -4.21 0.55 -10.72
C ALA A 82 -3.99 2.06 -10.77
N TYR A 83 -4.84 2.83 -10.09
CA TYR A 83 -4.71 4.28 -10.01
C TYR A 83 -3.42 4.69 -9.30
N ALA A 84 -3.13 4.13 -8.12
CA ALA A 84 -1.93 4.44 -7.36
C ALA A 84 -0.66 4.11 -8.15
N ALA A 85 -0.60 2.94 -8.79
CA ALA A 85 0.55 2.56 -9.61
C ALA A 85 0.70 3.46 -10.84
N ALA A 86 -0.36 3.64 -11.64
CA ALA A 86 -0.28 4.41 -12.88
C ALA A 86 0.08 5.87 -12.64
N VAL A 87 -0.62 6.53 -11.70
CA VAL A 87 -0.40 7.95 -11.41
C VAL A 87 0.97 8.16 -10.77
N THR A 88 1.38 7.30 -9.84
CA THR A 88 2.71 7.40 -9.21
C THR A 88 3.81 7.21 -10.26
N LEU A 89 3.70 6.23 -11.16
CA LEU A 89 4.70 6.04 -12.23
C LEU A 89 4.81 7.24 -13.17
N VAL A 90 3.68 7.87 -13.52
CA VAL A 90 3.68 9.11 -14.33
C VAL A 90 4.37 10.24 -13.58
N ILE A 91 4.05 10.45 -12.30
CA ILE A 91 4.67 11.49 -11.48
C ILE A 91 6.17 11.25 -11.35
N LEU A 92 6.60 10.04 -11.00
CA LEU A 92 8.01 9.67 -10.86
C LEU A 92 8.78 9.88 -12.17
N PHE A 93 8.19 9.50 -13.31
CA PHE A 93 8.79 9.72 -14.62
C PHE A 93 8.98 11.22 -14.92
N LEU A 94 7.94 12.03 -14.69
CA LEU A 94 8.00 13.48 -14.94
C LEU A 94 9.00 14.18 -14.02
N VAL A 95 8.96 13.89 -12.72
CA VAL A 95 9.90 14.46 -11.74
C VAL A 95 11.33 14.07 -12.08
N ASN A 96 11.58 12.80 -12.39
CA ASN A 96 12.91 12.33 -12.73
C ASN A 96 13.47 12.98 -14.01
N LYS A 97 12.60 13.29 -14.99
CA LYS A 97 13.01 13.93 -16.24
C LYS A 97 13.21 15.45 -16.13
N LEU A 98 12.41 16.12 -15.29
CA LEU A 98 12.41 17.58 -15.19
C LEU A 98 13.34 18.12 -14.10
N ILE A 99 13.46 17.41 -12.98
CA ILE A 99 14.15 17.88 -11.78
C ILE A 99 15.29 16.91 -11.40
N GLY A 100 15.08 15.61 -11.63
CA GLY A 100 15.93 14.55 -11.11
C GLY A 100 15.43 14.09 -9.74
N LEU A 101 15.06 12.81 -9.63
CA LEU A 101 14.46 12.27 -8.40
C LEU A 101 15.51 11.74 -7.42
N LYS A 102 16.52 11.02 -7.92
CA LYS A 102 17.53 10.37 -7.09
C LYS A 102 18.73 11.29 -6.90
N ALA A 103 19.30 11.28 -5.70
CA ALA A 103 20.60 11.89 -5.43
C ALA A 103 21.70 11.30 -6.33
N THR A 104 22.76 12.08 -6.55
CA THR A 104 23.93 11.56 -7.27
C THR A 104 24.63 10.48 -6.45
N ASN A 105 25.32 9.53 -7.11
CA ASN A 105 26.07 8.49 -6.40
C ASN A 105 27.10 9.09 -5.42
N SER A 106 27.70 10.24 -5.75
CA SER A 106 28.64 10.92 -4.86
C SER A 106 27.95 11.52 -3.63
N SER A 107 26.77 12.11 -3.80
CA SER A 107 25.95 12.65 -2.69
C SER A 107 25.44 11.53 -1.78
N GLU A 108 24.99 10.42 -2.37
CA GLU A 108 24.50 9.25 -1.63
C GLU A 108 25.62 8.61 -0.80
N MET A 109 26.83 8.49 -1.36
CA MET A 109 28.02 7.97 -0.65
C MET A 109 28.52 8.88 0.49
N GLN A 110 28.29 10.19 0.41
CA GLN A 110 28.64 11.14 1.48
C GLN A 110 27.61 11.13 2.63
N GLY A 111 26.42 10.58 2.40
CA GLY A 111 25.26 10.73 3.28
C GLY A 111 24.44 11.97 2.94
N LEU A 112 23.12 11.81 2.89
CA LEU A 112 22.19 12.89 2.48
C LEU A 112 22.16 14.05 3.48
N ASP A 113 22.35 13.78 4.78
CA ASP A 113 22.47 14.80 5.83
C ASP A 113 23.58 15.80 5.48
N PHE A 114 24.77 15.29 5.14
CA PHE A 114 25.90 16.15 4.79
C PHE A 114 25.70 16.79 3.41
N ALA A 115 25.33 16.00 2.41
CA ALA A 115 25.26 16.45 1.02
C ALA A 115 24.18 17.51 0.75
N TYR A 116 23.06 17.46 1.48
CA TYR A 116 21.92 18.38 1.28
C TYR A 116 21.64 19.32 2.45
N HIS A 117 22.10 18.99 3.66
CA HIS A 117 21.84 19.82 4.84
C HIS A 117 23.11 20.36 5.49
N GLY A 118 24.31 19.88 5.10
CA GLY A 118 25.58 20.33 5.68
C GLY A 118 25.79 19.90 7.13
N GLU A 119 25.04 18.89 7.57
CA GLU A 119 25.01 18.41 8.95
C GLU A 119 25.39 16.91 9.01
N HIS A 120 25.74 16.44 10.21
CA HIS A 120 25.86 15.02 10.51
C HIS A 120 24.77 14.66 11.52
N GLY A 121 23.92 13.67 11.21
CA GLY A 121 22.84 13.25 12.10
C GLY A 121 23.32 12.84 13.52
N TYR A 122 24.58 12.38 13.63
CA TYR A 122 25.28 12.19 14.89
C TYR A 122 26.71 12.72 14.78
N GLY A 123 27.19 13.44 15.81
CA GLY A 123 28.53 14.05 15.84
C GLY A 123 29.66 13.10 16.22
N LEU A 124 29.87 12.02 15.46
CA LEU A 124 31.08 11.19 15.54
C LEU A 124 32.08 11.57 14.44
#